data_AF-A0A2A6FMZ8-F1
#
_entry.id   AF-A0A2A6FMZ8-F1
#
_cell.length_a   1.000
_cell.length_b   1.000
_cell.length_c   1.000
_cell.angle_alpha   90.00
_cell.angle_beta   90.00
_cell.angle_gamma   90.00
#
_symmetry.space_group_name_H-M   'P 1'
#
loop_
_entity.id
_entity.type
_entity.pdbx_description
1 polymer ?
#
loop_
_entity_poly.entity_id
_entity_poly.type
_entity_poly.pdbx_seq_one_letter_code
_entity_poly.pdbx_strand_id
1 'polypeptide(L)'
;MYFIALATDYDGTLAQEGIVSKKTLSALERLKKTGRKLILVTGRELPDLKQVFPELGIFDKVVAENGALIYTPASEEERTISPAPSPDLVAKLKKRGVKPLSVGRSIVATWEPHQATVLDVIKTLGLELEIIFNKGAVMILPSGINKAAGLAAALQDLRLSPRNVVGVGDAENDHAFLRACGCSVAVDNALPAVKDTADLVTRGARGKGVEELIGKLIKHDRELVRKSRDGILLGAAAGKETYLSPTDTVLIAGSSGIGKSTLATALTERFVENGYQFCIFDPEGDYDGLQGAVRLGDGESAPTKEQLLDLIEKPDINVVVNGLSLRVNERPDFFADLLPGLGNFRYRTARPHFLVIDEAHHLLPKRRDDTRAVLSLELPGTILITVHPEAISTDALRLVTAVIALGPKAKSVIKTFCQETGIEAPKQMSSPKGDRVLFWRPQGKKKPATIKAVEPRQSLKRHSRKYAEGQLDEAGSFYFTGPDNAMNLRAHNLMIFVQMAEGIDDKTWEHHLRSGDYSEWFRHQIRDKELAHETLAAEKDKTLSAQESRQLVLDAVRRRYTAPATTPTE
;
A
#
# COMPACT_ATOMS: atom_id res chain seq x y z
N MET A 1 -17.88 -3.29 3.60
CA MET A 1 -17.92 -2.60 2.30
C MET A 1 -16.49 -2.32 1.89
N TYR A 2 -16.04 -2.92 0.78
CA TYR A 2 -14.68 -2.73 0.23
C TYR A 2 -14.65 -1.71 -0.90
N PHE A 3 -15.53 -1.88 -1.90
CA PHE A 3 -15.72 -0.87 -2.95
C PHE A 3 -16.65 0.21 -2.42
N ILE A 4 -16.17 1.46 -2.43
CA ILE A 4 -16.87 2.62 -1.88
C ILE A 4 -17.37 3.58 -2.96
N ALA A 5 -17.01 3.37 -4.24
CA ALA A 5 -17.46 4.19 -5.34
C ALA A 5 -17.72 3.37 -6.63
N LEU A 6 -18.66 3.85 -7.43
CA LEU A 6 -18.89 3.42 -8.81
C LEU A 6 -18.60 4.60 -9.75
N ALA A 7 -17.59 4.43 -10.61
CA ALA A 7 -17.32 5.29 -11.74
C ALA A 7 -17.95 4.69 -13.00
N THR A 8 -18.78 5.44 -13.69
CA THR A 8 -19.54 4.91 -14.84
C THR A 8 -19.46 5.85 -16.02
N ASP A 9 -19.27 5.28 -17.20
CA ASP A 9 -19.50 6.01 -18.44
C ASP A 9 -20.99 6.33 -18.66
N TYR A 10 -21.27 7.33 -19.51
CA TYR A 10 -22.62 7.73 -19.86
C TYR A 10 -23.14 7.02 -21.13
N ASP A 11 -22.58 7.30 -22.29
CA ASP A 11 -23.14 6.95 -23.60
C ASP A 11 -22.85 5.50 -24.02
N GLY A 12 -23.89 4.66 -24.01
CA GLY A 12 -23.71 3.23 -24.28
C GLY A 12 -23.42 2.42 -23.02
N THR A 13 -23.29 3.09 -21.87
CA THR A 13 -23.13 2.46 -20.55
C THR A 13 -24.33 2.71 -19.65
N LEU A 14 -24.64 3.95 -19.27
CA LEU A 14 -25.87 4.27 -18.54
C LEU A 14 -27.04 4.50 -19.48
N ALA A 15 -26.78 5.27 -20.54
CA ALA A 15 -27.79 5.80 -21.43
C ALA A 15 -27.87 4.99 -22.73
N GLN A 16 -29.09 4.89 -23.25
CA GLN A 16 -29.35 4.51 -24.63
C GLN A 16 -29.87 5.74 -25.35
N GLU A 17 -29.18 6.19 -26.41
CA GLU A 17 -29.58 7.37 -27.19
C GLU A 17 -29.76 8.63 -26.32
N GLY A 18 -28.88 8.80 -25.33
CA GLY A 18 -28.94 9.92 -24.39
C GLY A 18 -30.00 9.80 -23.29
N ILE A 19 -30.77 8.72 -23.23
CA ILE A 19 -31.82 8.51 -22.23
C ILE A 19 -31.41 7.45 -21.20
N VAL A 20 -31.48 7.80 -19.91
CA VAL A 20 -31.30 6.87 -18.79
C VAL A 20 -32.66 6.37 -18.31
N SER A 21 -32.82 5.05 -18.16
CA SER A 21 -34.10 4.49 -17.74
C SER A 21 -34.40 4.77 -16.26
N LYS A 22 -35.69 4.87 -15.90
CA LYS A 22 -36.11 5.01 -14.48
C LYS A 22 -35.58 3.87 -13.60
N LYS A 23 -35.47 2.64 -14.14
CA LYS A 23 -34.94 1.49 -13.40
C LYS A 23 -33.46 1.64 -13.09
N THR A 24 -32.70 2.15 -14.04
CA THR A 24 -31.27 2.45 -13.89
C THR A 24 -31.06 3.58 -12.89
N LEU A 25 -31.87 4.65 -12.95
CA LEU A 25 -31.87 5.72 -11.94
C LEU A 25 -32.16 5.17 -10.53
N SER A 26 -33.24 4.39 -10.36
CA SER A 26 -33.53 3.76 -9.08
C SER A 26 -32.42 2.83 -8.59
N ALA A 27 -31.68 2.17 -9.50
CA ALA A 27 -30.53 1.37 -9.11
C ALA A 27 -29.37 2.23 -8.58
N LEU A 28 -29.04 3.33 -9.26
CA LEU A 28 -28.04 4.30 -8.79
C LEU A 28 -28.43 4.87 -7.42
N GLU A 29 -29.70 5.21 -7.21
CA GLU A 29 -30.20 5.69 -5.92
C GLU A 29 -30.05 4.64 -4.82
N ARG A 30 -30.37 3.37 -5.11
CA ARG A 30 -30.15 2.27 -4.18
C ARG A 30 -28.67 2.13 -3.82
N LEU A 31 -27.77 2.28 -4.78
CA LEU A 31 -26.33 2.23 -4.52
C LEU A 31 -25.90 3.40 -3.61
N LYS A 32 -26.35 4.62 -3.92
CA LYS A 32 -26.05 5.82 -3.12
C LYS A 32 -26.54 5.69 -1.68
N LYS A 33 -27.72 5.07 -1.47
CA LYS A 33 -28.28 4.77 -0.13
C LYS A 33 -27.41 3.82 0.71
N THR A 34 -26.48 3.06 0.12
CA THR A 34 -25.51 2.27 0.90
C THR A 34 -24.32 3.09 1.40
N GLY A 35 -24.28 4.40 1.16
CA GLY A 35 -23.15 5.28 1.47
C GLY A 35 -22.06 5.32 0.41
N ARG A 36 -22.21 4.59 -0.71
CA ARG A 36 -21.25 4.61 -1.82
C ARG A 36 -21.38 5.87 -2.65
N LYS A 37 -20.24 6.26 -3.24
CA LYS A 37 -20.13 7.42 -4.13
C LYS A 37 -20.43 7.06 -5.57
N LEU A 38 -21.03 7.99 -6.29
CA LEU A 38 -21.29 7.87 -7.72
C LEU A 38 -20.45 8.91 -8.48
N ILE A 39 -19.70 8.45 -9.47
CA ILE A 39 -18.87 9.30 -10.33
C ILE A 39 -19.28 9.05 -11.78
N LEU A 40 -19.71 10.09 -12.48
CA LEU A 40 -20.00 10.01 -13.91
C LEU A 40 -18.74 10.38 -14.70
N VAL A 41 -18.37 9.62 -15.72
CA VAL A 41 -17.17 9.88 -16.53
C VAL A 41 -17.54 9.89 -18.01
N THR A 42 -17.53 11.04 -18.67
CA THR A 42 -18.09 11.18 -20.03
C THR A 42 -17.23 12.05 -20.95
N GLY A 43 -17.33 11.78 -22.25
CA GLY A 43 -16.76 12.63 -23.31
C GLY A 43 -17.61 13.89 -23.58
N ARG A 44 -18.86 13.93 -23.10
CA ARG A 44 -19.79 15.04 -23.35
C ARG A 44 -19.33 16.34 -22.71
N GLU A 45 -19.67 17.44 -23.36
CA GLU A 45 -19.58 18.77 -22.78
C GLU A 45 -20.68 18.94 -21.71
N LEU A 46 -20.35 19.66 -20.64
CA LEU A 46 -21.26 19.80 -19.50
C LEU A 46 -22.64 20.42 -19.84
N PRO A 47 -22.77 21.44 -20.73
CA PRO A 47 -24.07 22.00 -21.08
C PRO A 47 -24.97 21.00 -21.81
N ASP A 48 -24.41 20.24 -22.75
CA ASP A 48 -25.12 19.18 -23.45
C ASP A 48 -25.56 18.08 -22.47
N LEU A 49 -24.64 17.65 -21.60
CA LEU A 49 -24.94 16.67 -20.56
C LEU A 49 -26.08 17.11 -19.64
N LYS A 50 -26.08 18.37 -19.19
CA LYS A 50 -27.15 18.95 -18.35
C LYS A 50 -28.51 18.96 -19.05
N GLN A 51 -28.54 19.12 -20.37
CA GLN A 51 -29.76 19.11 -21.16
C GLN A 51 -30.32 17.69 -21.32
N VAL A 52 -29.47 16.72 -21.64
CA VAL A 52 -29.92 15.34 -21.90
C VAL A 52 -30.13 14.52 -20.62
N PHE A 53 -29.48 14.91 -19.51
CA PHE A 53 -29.54 14.20 -18.25
C PHE A 53 -29.70 15.19 -17.08
N PRO A 54 -30.93 15.64 -16.79
CA PRO A 54 -31.17 16.60 -15.72
C PRO A 54 -30.92 16.02 -14.31
N GLU A 55 -30.88 14.69 -14.15
CA GLU A 55 -30.66 14.01 -12.86
C GLU A 55 -29.20 13.95 -12.40
N LEU A 56 -28.31 14.82 -12.92
CA LEU A 56 -26.88 14.88 -12.53
C LEU A 56 -26.65 15.00 -11.01
N GLY A 57 -27.60 15.55 -10.26
CA GLY A 57 -27.55 15.67 -8.80
C GLY A 57 -27.42 14.33 -8.06
N ILE A 58 -27.68 13.20 -8.73
CA ILE A 58 -27.41 11.88 -8.15
C ILE A 58 -25.92 11.57 -8.02
N PHE A 59 -25.05 12.20 -8.82
CA PHE A 59 -23.61 11.99 -8.79
C PHE A 59 -22.92 12.86 -7.74
N ASP A 60 -21.87 12.33 -7.11
CA ASP A 60 -21.00 13.10 -6.20
C ASP A 60 -19.98 13.93 -7.00
N LYS A 61 -19.52 13.40 -8.14
CA LYS A 61 -18.63 14.09 -9.10
C LYS A 61 -18.99 13.70 -10.53
N VAL A 62 -18.78 14.62 -11.45
CA VAL A 62 -18.91 14.41 -12.89
C VAL A 62 -17.60 14.81 -13.55
N VAL A 63 -16.98 13.88 -14.24
CA VAL A 63 -15.82 14.09 -15.10
C VAL A 63 -16.35 14.23 -16.53
N ALA A 64 -16.40 15.45 -17.02
CA ALA A 64 -16.89 15.82 -18.35
C ALA A 64 -15.73 16.15 -19.30
N GLU A 65 -16.05 16.42 -20.56
CA GLU A 65 -15.07 16.82 -21.59
C GLU A 65 -13.90 15.83 -21.69
N ASN A 66 -14.23 14.53 -21.64
CA ASN A 66 -13.30 13.42 -21.73
C ASN A 66 -12.17 13.48 -20.70
N GLY A 67 -12.44 14.05 -19.53
CA GLY A 67 -11.47 14.16 -18.43
C GLY A 67 -11.12 15.59 -18.05
N ALA A 68 -11.30 16.55 -18.95
CA ALA A 68 -10.75 17.89 -18.79
C ALA A 68 -11.50 18.79 -17.79
N LEU A 69 -12.75 18.45 -17.47
CA LEU A 69 -13.62 19.22 -16.59
C LEU A 69 -14.18 18.36 -15.46
N ILE A 70 -14.04 18.83 -14.23
CA ILE A 70 -14.69 18.25 -13.06
C ILE A 70 -15.84 19.17 -12.65
N TYR A 71 -17.03 18.59 -12.53
CA TYR A 71 -18.22 19.26 -12.03
C TYR A 71 -18.71 18.61 -10.75
N THR A 72 -19.07 19.42 -9.76
CA THR A 72 -19.62 18.98 -8.48
C THR A 72 -21.11 19.33 -8.41
N PRO A 73 -22.03 18.37 -8.65
CA PRO A 73 -23.46 18.69 -8.75
C PRO A 73 -24.06 19.35 -7.50
N ALA A 74 -23.54 19.01 -6.31
CA ALA A 74 -24.05 19.55 -5.05
C ALA A 74 -23.75 21.04 -4.84
N SER A 75 -22.62 21.54 -5.35
CA SER A 75 -22.19 22.95 -5.22
C SER A 75 -22.26 23.73 -6.54
N GLU A 76 -22.57 23.04 -7.63
CA GLU A 76 -22.48 23.53 -9.01
C GLU A 76 -21.09 24.04 -9.44
N GLU A 77 -20.05 23.69 -8.68
CA GLU A 77 -18.67 24.10 -8.97
C GLU A 77 -18.11 23.40 -10.21
N GLU A 78 -17.52 24.18 -11.12
CA GLU A 78 -16.76 23.72 -12.29
C GLU A 78 -15.26 23.94 -12.05
N ARG A 79 -14.45 22.87 -12.20
CA ARG A 79 -12.98 22.91 -12.08
C ARG A 79 -12.35 22.26 -13.31
N THR A 80 -11.64 23.05 -14.10
CA THR A 80 -10.84 22.54 -15.23
C THR A 80 -9.52 21.95 -14.73
N ILE A 81 -9.10 20.81 -15.29
CA ILE A 81 -7.78 20.21 -15.00
C ILE A 81 -6.73 20.52 -16.07
N SER A 82 -7.12 21.28 -17.11
CA SER A 82 -6.26 21.65 -18.22
C SER A 82 -6.59 23.06 -18.74
N PRO A 83 -5.70 23.70 -19.51
CA PRO A 83 -5.96 25.00 -20.12
C PRO A 83 -7.16 24.99 -21.08
N ALA A 84 -7.68 26.17 -21.42
CA ALA A 84 -8.69 26.32 -22.46
C ALA A 84 -8.11 26.09 -23.86
N PRO A 85 -8.93 25.71 -24.86
CA PRO A 85 -8.45 25.53 -26.22
C PRO A 85 -7.83 26.80 -26.80
N SER A 86 -6.77 26.64 -27.59
CA SER A 86 -6.13 27.76 -28.29
C SER A 86 -7.14 28.48 -29.21
N PRO A 87 -7.34 29.81 -29.06
CA PRO A 87 -8.20 30.57 -29.95
C PRO A 87 -7.76 30.46 -31.42
N ASP A 88 -6.45 30.40 -31.68
CA ASP A 88 -5.88 30.28 -33.02
C ASP A 88 -6.18 28.93 -33.66
N LEU A 89 -6.13 27.84 -32.86
CA LEU A 89 -6.55 26.51 -33.30
C LEU A 89 -8.01 26.55 -33.78
N VAL A 90 -8.91 27.06 -32.93
CA VAL A 90 -10.34 27.13 -33.22
C VAL A 90 -10.61 27.97 -34.46
N ALA A 91 -9.98 29.16 -34.56
CA ALA A 91 -10.14 30.05 -35.71
C ALA A 91 -9.65 29.39 -37.01
N LYS A 92 -8.51 28.70 -36.97
CA LYS A 92 -7.93 28.04 -38.14
C LYS A 92 -8.73 26.83 -38.59
N LEU A 93 -9.27 26.03 -37.66
CA LEU A 93 -10.19 24.94 -37.97
C LEU A 93 -11.48 25.45 -38.62
N LYS A 94 -12.08 26.51 -38.07
CA LYS A 94 -13.25 27.18 -38.67
C LYS A 94 -12.94 27.69 -40.09
N LYS A 95 -11.79 28.33 -40.29
CA LYS A 95 -11.34 28.81 -41.61
C LYS A 95 -11.11 27.69 -42.62
N ARG A 96 -10.67 26.51 -42.15
CA ARG A 96 -10.51 25.31 -42.97
C ARG A 96 -11.84 24.57 -43.25
N GLY A 97 -12.97 25.10 -42.78
CA GLY A 97 -14.29 24.54 -43.07
C GLY A 97 -14.68 23.34 -42.19
N VAL A 98 -13.97 23.09 -41.09
CA VAL A 98 -14.29 21.99 -40.17
C VAL A 98 -15.65 22.26 -39.52
N LYS A 99 -16.64 21.42 -39.85
CA LYS A 99 -18.00 21.47 -39.32
C LYS A 99 -18.59 20.04 -39.23
N PRO A 100 -19.33 19.71 -38.17
CA PRO A 100 -19.56 20.54 -36.98
C PRO A 100 -18.28 20.67 -36.14
N LEU A 101 -18.15 21.79 -35.42
CA LEU A 101 -17.03 22.06 -34.51
C LEU A 101 -17.61 22.58 -33.20
N SER A 102 -17.37 21.84 -32.12
CA SER A 102 -17.74 22.19 -30.77
C SER A 102 -16.51 22.58 -29.95
N VAL A 103 -16.68 23.51 -29.03
CA VAL A 103 -15.60 24.05 -28.19
C VAL A 103 -16.11 24.13 -26.77
N GLY A 104 -15.63 23.23 -25.92
CA GLY A 104 -15.90 23.20 -24.49
C GLY A 104 -14.96 24.11 -23.70
N ARG A 105 -14.85 23.86 -22.38
CA ARG A 105 -13.93 24.60 -21.49
C ARG A 105 -12.48 24.29 -21.82
N SER A 106 -12.18 23.04 -22.17
CA SER A 106 -10.83 22.53 -22.42
C SER A 106 -10.75 21.55 -23.60
N ILE A 107 -11.89 21.20 -24.20
CA ILE A 107 -11.96 20.30 -25.35
C ILE A 107 -12.36 21.04 -26.63
N VAL A 108 -11.85 20.59 -27.77
CA VAL A 108 -12.44 20.89 -29.09
C VAL A 108 -12.90 19.57 -29.68
N ALA A 109 -14.11 19.49 -30.19
CA ALA A 109 -14.66 18.27 -30.77
C ALA A 109 -15.20 18.51 -32.18
N THR A 110 -14.94 17.56 -33.06
CA THR A 110 -15.51 17.47 -34.41
C THR A 110 -15.81 16.01 -34.74
N TRP A 111 -16.08 15.71 -36.00
CA TRP A 111 -16.42 14.37 -36.47
C TRP A 111 -15.55 14.00 -37.66
N GLU A 112 -15.45 12.70 -37.93
CA GLU A 112 -14.89 12.22 -39.18
C GLU A 112 -15.61 12.84 -40.40
N PRO A 113 -14.89 13.13 -41.50
CA PRO A 113 -13.49 12.80 -41.78
C PRO A 113 -12.47 13.92 -41.44
N HIS A 114 -12.78 14.83 -40.50
CA HIS A 114 -11.96 16.03 -40.26
C HIS A 114 -10.61 15.77 -39.54
N GLN A 115 -10.31 14.52 -39.15
CA GLN A 115 -9.10 14.17 -38.40
C GLN A 115 -7.80 14.60 -39.08
N ALA A 116 -7.72 14.50 -40.41
CA ALA A 116 -6.51 14.89 -41.16
C ALA A 116 -6.29 16.41 -41.13
N THR A 117 -7.37 17.18 -41.28
CA THR A 117 -7.35 18.65 -41.18
C THR A 117 -6.98 19.10 -39.78
N VAL A 118 -7.53 18.44 -38.75
CA VAL A 118 -7.18 18.71 -37.35
C VAL A 118 -5.69 18.51 -37.11
N LEU A 119 -5.15 17.35 -37.52
CA LEU A 119 -3.73 17.04 -37.35
C LEU A 119 -2.82 18.03 -38.08
N ASP A 120 -3.17 18.43 -39.32
CA ASP A 120 -2.44 19.44 -40.09
C ASP A 120 -2.40 20.79 -39.35
N VAL A 121 -3.53 21.23 -38.79
CA VAL A 121 -3.61 22.49 -38.06
C VAL A 121 -2.80 22.44 -36.77
N ILE A 122 -2.89 21.35 -36.00
CA ILE A 122 -2.09 21.15 -34.77
C ILE A 122 -0.59 21.25 -35.10
N LYS A 123 -0.14 20.53 -36.13
CA LYS A 123 1.27 20.57 -36.60
C LYS A 123 1.68 21.95 -37.06
N THR A 124 0.86 22.63 -37.85
CA THR A 124 1.19 23.96 -38.38
C THR A 124 1.32 25.01 -37.28
N LEU A 125 0.56 24.86 -36.20
CA LEU A 125 0.61 25.77 -35.05
C LEU A 125 1.63 25.34 -33.99
N GLY A 126 2.30 24.19 -34.15
CA GLY A 126 3.26 23.68 -33.18
C GLY A 126 2.64 23.36 -31.82
N LEU A 127 1.37 22.93 -31.79
CA LEU A 127 0.65 22.66 -30.54
C LEU A 127 0.87 21.22 -30.09
N GLU A 128 1.06 21.02 -28.78
CA GLU A 128 1.15 19.71 -28.14
C GLU A 128 -0.24 19.21 -27.72
N LEU A 129 -1.03 18.78 -28.71
CA LEU A 129 -2.40 18.30 -28.52
C LEU A 129 -2.55 16.87 -29.03
N GLU A 130 -3.39 16.09 -28.33
CA GLU A 130 -3.76 14.73 -28.69
C GLU A 130 -5.12 14.71 -29.39
N ILE A 131 -5.27 13.78 -30.35
CA ILE A 131 -6.54 13.46 -31.00
C ILE A 131 -7.04 12.13 -30.44
N ILE A 132 -8.23 12.14 -29.86
CA ILE A 132 -8.88 10.97 -29.27
C ILE A 132 -10.14 10.66 -30.08
N PHE A 133 -10.29 9.40 -30.47
CA PHE A 133 -11.45 8.92 -31.23
C PHE A 133 -12.50 8.29 -30.32
N ASN A 134 -13.77 8.53 -30.62
CA ASN A 134 -14.89 7.86 -29.95
C ASN A 134 -16.09 7.73 -30.89
N LYS A 135 -16.35 6.52 -31.42
CA LYS A 135 -17.52 6.23 -32.27
C LYS A 135 -17.70 7.26 -33.42
N GLY A 136 -16.61 7.65 -34.07
CA GLY A 136 -16.58 8.64 -35.18
C GLY A 136 -16.43 10.11 -34.76
N ALA A 137 -16.49 10.41 -33.46
CA ALA A 137 -16.12 11.72 -32.93
C ALA A 137 -14.59 11.86 -32.84
N VAL A 138 -14.10 13.05 -33.17
CA VAL A 138 -12.69 13.46 -33.14
C VAL A 138 -12.55 14.53 -32.06
N MET A 139 -11.97 14.15 -30.92
CA MET A 139 -11.79 15.02 -29.75
C MET A 139 -10.33 15.48 -29.67
N ILE A 140 -10.12 16.78 -29.47
CA ILE A 140 -8.80 17.40 -29.37
C ILE A 140 -8.62 17.95 -27.96
N LEU A 141 -7.59 17.48 -27.28
CA LEU A 141 -7.28 17.78 -25.88
C LEU A 141 -5.78 17.99 -25.69
N PRO A 142 -5.36 18.68 -24.62
CA PRO A 142 -3.95 18.70 -24.21
C PRO A 142 -3.42 17.30 -23.93
N SER A 143 -2.14 17.06 -24.23
CA SER A 143 -1.49 15.78 -23.99
C SER A 143 -1.63 15.33 -22.54
N GLY A 144 -1.89 14.04 -22.33
CA GLY A 144 -2.11 13.45 -21.00
C GLY A 144 -3.50 13.68 -20.39
N ILE A 145 -4.38 14.48 -21.01
CA ILE A 145 -5.76 14.67 -20.55
C ILE A 145 -6.68 13.61 -21.16
N ASN A 146 -7.26 12.78 -20.31
CA ASN A 146 -8.21 11.74 -20.68
C ASN A 146 -9.13 11.38 -19.51
N LYS A 147 -10.08 10.46 -19.74
CA LYS A 147 -11.03 9.99 -18.72
C LYS A 147 -10.34 9.47 -17.45
N ALA A 148 -9.17 8.84 -17.57
CA ALA A 148 -8.43 8.35 -16.40
C ALA A 148 -7.82 9.49 -15.59
N ALA A 149 -7.22 10.50 -16.24
CA ALA A 149 -6.70 11.69 -15.58
C ALA A 149 -7.80 12.48 -14.86
N GLY A 150 -8.95 12.66 -15.52
CA GLY A 150 -10.12 13.30 -14.91
C GLY A 150 -10.69 12.50 -13.74
N LEU A 151 -10.77 11.17 -13.85
CA LEU A 151 -11.16 10.31 -12.74
C LEU A 151 -10.17 10.41 -11.58
N ALA A 152 -8.86 10.39 -11.83
CA ALA A 152 -7.84 10.53 -10.78
C ALA A 152 -8.01 11.85 -10.00
N ALA A 153 -8.22 12.96 -10.71
CA ALA A 153 -8.45 14.25 -10.09
C ALA A 153 -9.79 14.31 -9.32
N ALA A 154 -10.86 13.66 -9.81
CA ALA A 154 -12.12 13.54 -9.07
C ALA A 154 -11.98 12.66 -7.80
N LEU A 155 -11.19 11.58 -7.86
CA LEU A 155 -10.92 10.74 -6.71
C LEU A 155 -10.07 11.47 -5.66
N GLN A 156 -9.15 12.34 -6.09
CA GLN A 156 -8.40 13.21 -5.18
C GLN A 156 -9.33 14.16 -4.42
N ASP A 157 -10.28 14.83 -5.11
CA ASP A 157 -11.29 15.69 -4.46
C ASP A 157 -12.11 14.91 -3.42
N LEU A 158 -12.47 13.66 -3.75
CA LEU A 158 -13.24 12.77 -2.88
C LEU A 158 -12.38 12.05 -1.83
N ARG A 159 -11.04 12.22 -1.87
CA ARG A 159 -10.05 11.54 -1.02
C ARG A 159 -10.10 10.01 -1.10
N LEU A 160 -10.53 9.46 -2.24
CA LEU A 160 -10.72 8.03 -2.45
C LEU A 160 -9.51 7.39 -3.16
N SER A 161 -9.28 6.11 -2.86
CA SER A 161 -8.33 5.28 -3.60
C SER A 161 -8.97 4.71 -4.86
N PRO A 162 -8.30 4.71 -6.03
CA PRO A 162 -8.79 3.99 -7.20
C PRO A 162 -8.97 2.49 -6.95
N ARG A 163 -8.24 1.89 -5.99
CA ARG A 163 -8.40 0.48 -5.60
C ARG A 163 -9.76 0.15 -5.00
N ASN A 164 -10.48 1.14 -4.49
CA ASN A 164 -11.82 0.98 -3.91
C ASN A 164 -12.92 1.49 -4.85
N VAL A 165 -12.62 1.67 -6.13
CA VAL A 165 -13.56 2.11 -7.18
C VAL A 165 -13.83 0.96 -8.14
N VAL A 166 -15.10 0.78 -8.49
CA VAL A 166 -15.51 -0.03 -9.64
C VAL A 166 -15.77 0.89 -10.83
N GLY A 167 -15.11 0.64 -11.95
CA GLY A 167 -15.32 1.33 -13.22
C GLY A 167 -16.23 0.51 -14.14
N VAL A 168 -17.19 1.15 -14.81
CA VAL A 168 -18.00 0.50 -15.86
C VAL A 168 -18.07 1.35 -17.13
N GLY A 169 -17.88 0.71 -18.29
CA GLY A 169 -17.80 1.38 -19.60
C GLY A 169 -18.11 0.47 -20.78
N ASP A 170 -18.07 1.02 -22.00
CA ASP A 170 -18.44 0.32 -23.24
C ASP A 170 -17.51 0.57 -24.43
N ALA A 171 -16.72 1.65 -24.44
CA ALA A 171 -15.98 2.11 -25.61
C ALA A 171 -14.45 2.22 -25.41
N GLU A 172 -13.72 2.47 -26.51
CA GLU A 172 -12.25 2.51 -26.51
C GLU A 172 -11.66 3.58 -25.58
N ASN A 173 -12.29 4.75 -25.49
CA ASN A 173 -11.86 5.83 -24.59
C ASN A 173 -12.08 5.51 -23.10
N ASP A 174 -12.81 4.43 -22.78
CA ASP A 174 -13.03 4.00 -21.40
C ASP A 174 -11.87 3.16 -20.85
N HIS A 175 -11.11 2.51 -21.74
CA HIS A 175 -10.05 1.57 -21.36
C HIS A 175 -9.08 2.12 -20.30
N ALA A 176 -8.65 3.36 -20.46
CA ALA A 176 -7.69 3.97 -19.56
C ALA A 176 -8.25 4.10 -18.13
N PHE A 177 -9.49 4.59 -17.98
CA PHE A 177 -10.06 4.78 -16.65
C PHE A 177 -10.53 3.45 -16.04
N LEU A 178 -11.03 2.51 -16.86
CA LEU A 178 -11.38 1.17 -16.41
C LEU A 178 -10.17 0.45 -15.82
N ARG A 179 -9.00 0.52 -16.49
CA ARG A 179 -7.75 -0.05 -15.97
C ARG A 179 -7.26 0.59 -14.68
N ALA A 180 -7.56 1.88 -14.47
CA ALA A 180 -7.19 2.60 -13.26
C ALA A 180 -8.01 2.14 -12.05
N CYS A 181 -9.27 1.73 -12.24
CA CYS A 181 -10.14 1.25 -11.18
C CYS A 181 -9.67 -0.09 -10.57
N GLY A 182 -10.00 -0.32 -9.30
CA GLY A 182 -9.76 -1.58 -8.59
C GLY A 182 -10.56 -2.76 -9.14
N CYS A 183 -11.70 -2.48 -9.80
CA CYS A 183 -12.46 -3.44 -10.58
C CYS A 183 -12.94 -2.78 -11.87
N SER A 184 -12.64 -3.38 -13.01
CA SER A 184 -13.09 -2.94 -14.33
C SER A 184 -14.25 -3.81 -14.82
N VAL A 185 -15.31 -3.17 -15.33
CA VAL A 185 -16.52 -3.86 -15.79
C VAL A 185 -16.91 -3.36 -17.18
N ALA A 186 -17.19 -4.30 -18.08
CA ALA A 186 -17.77 -4.00 -19.38
C ALA A 186 -19.27 -4.37 -19.41
N VAL A 187 -20.08 -3.53 -20.05
CA VAL A 187 -21.48 -3.88 -20.36
C VAL A 187 -21.57 -4.84 -21.55
N ASP A 188 -22.69 -5.54 -21.71
CA ASP A 188 -22.84 -6.53 -22.79
C ASP A 188 -22.70 -5.92 -24.20
N ASN A 189 -23.05 -4.65 -24.41
CA ASN A 189 -22.87 -3.97 -25.69
C ASN A 189 -21.48 -3.33 -25.87
N ALA A 190 -20.55 -3.54 -24.94
CA ALA A 190 -19.21 -3.00 -25.03
C ALA A 190 -18.44 -3.58 -26.23
N LEU A 191 -17.48 -2.82 -26.74
CA LEU A 191 -16.56 -3.27 -27.78
C LEU A 191 -15.77 -4.51 -27.32
N PRO A 192 -15.43 -5.44 -28.23
CA PRO A 192 -14.67 -6.66 -27.89
C PRO A 192 -13.38 -6.36 -27.12
N ALA A 193 -12.60 -5.37 -27.58
CA ALA A 193 -11.37 -4.95 -26.91
C ALA A 193 -11.60 -4.59 -25.42
N VAL A 194 -12.68 -3.85 -25.13
CA VAL A 194 -13.05 -3.46 -23.75
C VAL A 194 -13.38 -4.69 -22.92
N LYS A 195 -14.21 -5.60 -23.45
CA LYS A 195 -14.60 -6.86 -22.77
C LYS A 195 -13.39 -7.75 -22.46
N ASP A 196 -12.43 -7.84 -23.37
CA ASP A 196 -11.25 -8.69 -23.23
C ASP A 196 -10.32 -8.26 -22.08
N THR A 197 -10.34 -6.96 -21.76
CA THR A 197 -9.49 -6.39 -20.68
C THR A 197 -10.23 -6.18 -19.36
N ALA A 198 -11.57 -6.30 -19.35
CA ALA A 198 -12.37 -6.09 -18.16
C ALA A 198 -12.29 -7.28 -17.19
N ASP A 199 -12.31 -7.00 -15.89
CA ASP A 199 -12.35 -8.04 -14.84
C ASP A 199 -13.68 -8.81 -14.86
N LEU A 200 -14.76 -8.13 -15.27
CA LEU A 200 -16.11 -8.68 -15.37
C LEU A 200 -16.83 -8.12 -16.61
N VAL A 201 -17.58 -8.99 -17.29
CA VAL A 201 -18.57 -8.59 -18.30
C VAL A 201 -19.95 -8.86 -17.76
N THR A 202 -20.83 -7.86 -17.77
CA THR A 202 -22.24 -8.03 -17.36
C THR A 202 -23.07 -8.69 -18.46
N ARG A 203 -24.18 -9.32 -18.09
CA ARG A 203 -25.10 -9.95 -19.08
C ARG A 203 -26.02 -8.93 -19.71
N GLY A 204 -26.30 -7.83 -19.01
CA GLY A 204 -27.13 -6.75 -19.49
C GLY A 204 -26.34 -5.75 -20.34
N ALA A 205 -26.94 -5.28 -21.43
CA ALA A 205 -26.45 -4.12 -22.17
C ALA A 205 -26.85 -2.82 -21.46
N ARG A 206 -26.00 -1.80 -21.58
CA ARG A 206 -26.23 -0.42 -21.11
C ARG A 206 -26.72 -0.41 -19.65
N GLY A 207 -27.74 0.41 -19.35
CA GLY A 207 -28.30 0.57 -18.01
C GLY A 207 -28.70 -0.75 -17.33
N LYS A 208 -29.11 -1.79 -18.09
CA LYS A 208 -29.41 -3.11 -17.50
C LYS A 208 -28.16 -3.80 -16.95
N GLY A 209 -27.01 -3.64 -17.63
CA GLY A 209 -25.72 -4.13 -17.15
C GLY A 209 -25.29 -3.41 -15.87
N VAL A 210 -25.50 -2.08 -15.82
CA VAL A 210 -25.24 -1.28 -14.62
C VAL A 210 -26.16 -1.68 -13.46
N GLU A 211 -27.45 -1.94 -13.72
CA GLU A 211 -28.39 -2.46 -12.72
C GLU A 211 -27.92 -3.82 -12.14
N GLU A 212 -27.47 -4.73 -12.99
CA GLU A 212 -26.89 -6.02 -12.58
C GLU A 212 -25.65 -5.81 -11.70
N LEU A 213 -24.73 -4.95 -12.14
CA LEU A 213 -23.50 -4.63 -11.42
C LEU A 213 -23.79 -4.06 -10.04
N ILE A 214 -24.71 -3.10 -9.93
CA ILE A 214 -25.14 -2.53 -8.66
C ILE A 214 -25.71 -3.61 -7.74
N GLY A 215 -26.52 -4.51 -8.29
CA GLY A 215 -27.03 -5.66 -7.53
C GLY A 215 -25.92 -6.53 -6.96
N LYS A 216 -24.85 -6.78 -7.72
CA LYS A 216 -23.68 -7.53 -7.25
C LYS A 216 -22.86 -6.74 -6.23
N LEU A 217 -22.63 -5.45 -6.44
CA LEU A 217 -21.91 -4.57 -5.51
C LEU A 217 -22.57 -4.50 -4.14
N ILE A 218 -23.90 -4.44 -4.09
CA ILE A 218 -24.60 -4.36 -2.80
C ILE A 218 -24.51 -5.69 -2.04
N LYS A 219 -24.52 -6.84 -2.75
CA LYS A 219 -24.57 -8.17 -2.13
C LYS A 219 -23.19 -8.78 -1.84
N HIS A 220 -22.25 -8.65 -2.77
CA HIS A 220 -20.99 -9.40 -2.82
C HIS A 220 -19.83 -8.55 -3.36
N ASP A 221 -19.67 -7.29 -2.88
CA ASP A 221 -18.69 -6.35 -3.45
C ASP A 221 -17.28 -6.95 -3.62
N ARG A 222 -16.74 -7.59 -2.60
CA ARG A 222 -15.39 -8.16 -2.64
C ARG A 222 -15.25 -9.31 -3.64
N GLU A 223 -16.31 -10.06 -3.90
CA GLU A 223 -16.25 -11.24 -4.79
C GLU A 223 -16.18 -10.85 -6.28
N LEU A 224 -16.32 -9.56 -6.60
CA LEU A 224 -16.23 -9.07 -7.98
C LEU A 224 -14.82 -9.19 -8.58
N VAL A 225 -13.77 -9.15 -7.75
CA VAL A 225 -12.38 -9.13 -8.22
C VAL A 225 -11.68 -10.43 -7.88
N ARG A 226 -11.01 -10.99 -8.89
CA ARG A 226 -10.19 -12.21 -8.74
C ARG A 226 -8.97 -11.92 -7.89
N LYS A 227 -8.58 -12.85 -7.03
CA LYS A 227 -7.40 -12.72 -6.16
C LYS A 227 -6.07 -12.50 -6.90
N SER A 228 -5.95 -12.94 -8.15
CA SER A 228 -4.77 -12.67 -8.97
C SER A 228 -4.65 -11.20 -9.40
N ARG A 229 -5.75 -10.44 -9.31
CA ARG A 229 -5.81 -9.04 -9.72
C ARG A 229 -5.47 -8.09 -8.57
N ASP A 230 -5.99 -8.36 -7.37
CA ASP A 230 -5.91 -7.47 -6.22
C ASP A 230 -5.32 -8.13 -4.95
N GLY A 231 -4.97 -9.41 -5.03
CA GLY A 231 -4.41 -10.14 -3.90
C GLY A 231 -2.94 -9.81 -3.67
N ILE A 232 -2.55 -9.79 -2.40
CA ILE A 232 -1.17 -9.58 -2.01
C ILE A 232 -0.46 -10.94 -2.01
N LEU A 233 0.52 -11.12 -2.88
CA LEU A 233 1.28 -12.36 -2.98
C LEU A 233 2.02 -12.62 -1.66
N LEU A 234 1.62 -13.70 -0.98
CA LEU A 234 2.25 -14.13 0.26
C LEU A 234 3.42 -15.10 0.00
N GLY A 235 3.31 -15.90 -1.06
CA GLY A 235 4.29 -16.93 -1.37
C GLY A 235 3.72 -18.04 -2.23
N ALA A 236 4.46 -19.14 -2.36
CA ALA A 236 4.06 -20.27 -3.18
C ALA A 236 4.37 -21.63 -2.52
N ALA A 237 3.59 -22.64 -2.88
CA ALA A 237 3.85 -24.04 -2.54
C ALA A 237 3.68 -24.92 -3.77
N ALA A 238 4.71 -25.69 -4.12
CA ALA A 238 4.70 -26.60 -5.28
C ALA A 238 4.22 -25.90 -6.58
N GLY A 239 4.73 -24.69 -6.84
CA GLY A 239 4.36 -23.88 -8.01
C GLY A 239 3.00 -23.17 -7.91
N LYS A 240 2.22 -23.39 -6.85
CA LYS A 240 0.93 -22.73 -6.64
C LYS A 240 1.07 -21.50 -5.75
N GLU A 241 0.76 -20.34 -6.32
CA GLU A 241 0.76 -19.05 -5.61
C GLU A 241 -0.36 -18.98 -4.57
N THR A 242 -0.06 -18.28 -3.47
CA THR A 242 -0.94 -18.04 -2.34
C THR A 242 -1.02 -16.54 -2.10
N TYR A 243 -2.24 -16.03 -2.01
CA TYR A 243 -2.53 -14.61 -1.85
C TYR A 243 -3.30 -14.32 -0.56
N LEU A 244 -2.99 -13.19 0.05
CA LEU A 244 -3.84 -12.50 1.01
C LEU A 244 -4.84 -11.61 0.27
N SER A 245 -6.06 -11.53 0.78
CA SER A 245 -7.04 -10.54 0.34
C SER A 245 -6.74 -9.19 1.00
N PRO A 246 -6.97 -8.05 0.32
CA PRO A 246 -6.94 -6.73 0.96
C PRO A 246 -7.93 -6.56 2.12
N THR A 247 -8.91 -7.48 2.23
CA THR A 247 -9.90 -7.50 3.31
C THR A 247 -9.56 -8.46 4.43
N ASP A 248 -8.45 -9.22 4.33
CA ASP A 248 -8.11 -10.18 5.37
C ASP A 248 -7.68 -9.47 6.65
N THR A 249 -8.15 -10.00 7.78
CA THR A 249 -7.49 -9.82 9.08
C THR A 249 -6.53 -10.98 9.28
N VAL A 250 -5.24 -10.69 9.39
CA VAL A 250 -4.15 -11.68 9.37
C VAL A 250 -3.42 -11.68 10.72
N LEU A 251 -3.17 -12.85 11.28
CA LEU A 251 -2.27 -13.02 12.43
C LEU A 251 -0.92 -13.58 11.94
N ILE A 252 0.16 -12.85 12.16
CA ILE A 252 1.54 -13.29 11.95
C ILE A 252 2.16 -13.56 13.32
N ALA A 253 2.50 -14.82 13.60
CA ALA A 253 3.01 -15.18 14.91
C ALA A 253 4.11 -16.24 14.89
N GLY A 254 5.01 -16.16 15.86
CA GLY A 254 6.20 -16.99 15.95
C GLY A 254 7.20 -16.43 16.96
N SER A 255 8.21 -17.21 17.32
CA SER A 255 9.23 -16.80 18.29
C SER A 255 9.96 -15.51 17.91
N SER A 256 10.55 -14.83 18.89
CA SER A 256 11.38 -13.65 18.61
C SER A 256 12.56 -14.01 17.69
N GLY A 257 12.94 -13.09 16.81
CA GLY A 257 14.06 -13.24 15.88
C GLY A 257 13.85 -14.21 14.70
N ILE A 258 12.64 -14.76 14.51
CA ILE A 258 12.37 -15.79 13.48
C ILE A 258 11.93 -15.23 12.12
N GLY A 259 11.96 -13.92 11.93
CA GLY A 259 11.64 -13.26 10.64
C GLY A 259 10.19 -12.80 10.45
N LYS A 260 9.39 -12.68 11.52
CA LYS A 260 8.00 -12.15 11.44
C LYS A 260 7.94 -10.81 10.71
N SER A 261 8.87 -9.95 11.04
CA SER A 261 8.88 -8.58 10.58
C SER A 261 9.57 -8.42 9.25
N THR A 262 10.53 -9.31 8.95
CA THR A 262 11.03 -9.50 7.58
C THR A 262 9.87 -9.84 6.64
N LEU A 263 8.97 -10.73 7.05
CA LEU A 263 7.76 -11.05 6.29
C LEU A 263 6.81 -9.84 6.21
N ALA A 264 6.60 -9.13 7.31
CA ALA A 264 5.76 -7.94 7.31
C ALA A 264 6.29 -6.85 6.37
N THR A 265 7.61 -6.61 6.33
CA THR A 265 8.26 -5.71 5.37
C THR A 265 8.03 -6.16 3.93
N ALA A 266 8.22 -7.45 3.65
CA ALA A 266 7.96 -7.99 2.32
C ALA A 266 6.49 -7.75 1.91
N LEU A 267 5.54 -7.87 2.84
CA LEU A 267 4.14 -7.55 2.58
C LEU A 267 3.92 -6.05 2.35
N THR A 268 4.55 -5.17 3.14
CA THR A 268 4.43 -3.71 2.95
C THR A 268 5.00 -3.25 1.61
N GLU A 269 6.10 -3.84 1.14
CA GLU A 269 6.61 -3.59 -0.21
C GLU A 269 5.58 -3.98 -1.29
N ARG A 270 4.95 -5.15 -1.14
CA ARG A 270 3.87 -5.58 -2.04
C ARG A 270 2.66 -4.65 -1.95
N PHE A 271 2.35 -4.07 -0.79
CA PHE A 271 1.29 -3.06 -0.68
C PHE A 271 1.62 -1.85 -1.55
N VAL A 272 2.82 -1.28 -1.44
CA VAL A 272 3.27 -0.14 -2.25
C VAL A 272 3.24 -0.48 -3.75
N GLU A 273 3.79 -1.62 -4.14
CA GLU A 273 3.80 -2.07 -5.54
C GLU A 273 2.38 -2.22 -6.12
N ASN A 274 1.42 -2.59 -5.29
CA ASN A 274 0.02 -2.70 -5.68
C ASN A 274 -0.77 -1.39 -5.46
N GLY A 275 -0.13 -0.29 -5.08
CA GLY A 275 -0.78 1.01 -4.86
C GLY A 275 -1.71 1.04 -3.65
N TYR A 276 -1.40 0.25 -2.62
CA TYR A 276 -2.11 0.24 -1.34
C TYR A 276 -1.37 1.07 -0.29
N GLN A 277 -2.07 2.06 0.25
CA GLN A 277 -1.65 2.77 1.45
C GLN A 277 -1.71 1.87 2.70
N PHE A 278 -0.70 1.93 3.58
CA PHE A 278 -0.69 1.27 4.88
C PHE A 278 -0.32 2.22 6.03
N CYS A 279 -0.66 1.81 7.25
CA CYS A 279 -0.21 2.43 8.50
C CYS A 279 0.32 1.34 9.43
N ILE A 280 1.56 1.49 9.91
CA ILE A 280 2.20 0.58 10.87
C ILE A 280 2.14 1.20 12.26
N PHE A 281 1.76 0.42 13.26
CA PHE A 281 1.96 0.73 14.67
C PHE A 281 3.13 -0.12 15.16
N ASP A 282 4.20 0.54 15.57
CA ASP A 282 5.49 -0.07 15.84
C ASP A 282 5.98 0.33 17.24
N PRO A 283 5.63 -0.44 18.27
CA PRO A 283 6.03 -0.13 19.65
C PRO A 283 7.53 -0.27 19.93
N GLU A 284 8.28 -0.94 19.06
CA GLU A 284 9.72 -1.23 19.26
C GLU A 284 10.63 -0.47 18.29
N GLY A 285 10.07 0.34 17.38
CA GLY A 285 10.83 1.14 16.40
C GLY A 285 11.55 0.32 15.34
N ASP A 286 11.06 -0.89 15.12
CA ASP A 286 11.60 -1.89 14.23
C ASP A 286 11.44 -1.58 12.72
N TYR A 287 10.55 -0.66 12.37
CA TYR A 287 10.28 -0.19 11.01
C TYR A 287 10.90 1.20 10.77
N ASP A 288 11.79 1.67 11.66
CA ASP A 288 12.55 2.89 11.45
C ASP A 288 13.40 2.78 10.19
N GLY A 289 13.14 3.68 9.23
CA GLY A 289 13.81 3.71 7.94
C GLY A 289 13.17 2.83 6.86
N LEU A 290 11.94 2.32 7.08
CA LEU A 290 11.14 1.72 6.01
C LEU A 290 10.95 2.73 4.87
N GLN A 291 11.51 2.44 3.68
CA GLN A 291 11.41 3.38 2.56
C GLN A 291 9.96 3.49 2.08
N GLY A 292 9.57 4.69 1.65
CA GLY A 292 8.21 4.95 1.18
C GLY A 292 7.17 5.10 2.30
N ALA A 293 7.61 5.24 3.56
CA ALA A 293 6.76 5.60 4.69
C ALA A 293 7.33 6.76 5.49
N VAL A 294 6.44 7.61 6.02
CA VAL A 294 6.78 8.72 6.90
C VAL A 294 6.69 8.22 8.35
N ARG A 295 7.77 8.42 9.11
CA ARG A 295 7.82 8.08 10.54
C ARG A 295 7.15 9.19 11.36
N LEU A 296 6.32 8.79 12.32
CA LEU A 296 5.77 9.63 13.37
C LEU A 296 6.29 9.17 14.73
N GLY A 297 6.83 10.11 15.50
CA GLY A 297 7.50 9.82 16.76
C GLY A 297 8.89 9.22 16.58
N ASP A 298 9.61 9.13 17.69
CA ASP A 298 10.90 8.46 17.84
C ASP A 298 11.17 8.16 19.32
N GLY A 299 12.44 7.88 19.67
CA GLY A 299 12.84 7.62 21.05
C GLY A 299 12.73 8.83 21.99
N GLU A 300 12.64 10.05 21.46
CA GLU A 300 12.59 11.29 22.26
C GLU A 300 11.20 11.94 22.22
N SER A 301 10.52 11.88 21.07
CA SER A 301 9.24 12.54 20.83
C SER A 301 8.12 11.51 20.61
N ALA A 302 7.03 11.67 21.35
CA ALA A 302 5.84 10.82 21.19
C ALA A 302 5.05 11.19 19.92
N PRO A 303 4.51 10.20 19.18
CA PRO A 303 3.61 10.46 18.06
C PRO A 303 2.28 11.06 18.54
N THR A 304 1.65 11.93 17.73
CA THR A 304 0.32 12.46 18.03
C THR A 304 -0.75 11.97 17.05
N LYS A 305 -2.01 12.06 17.50
CA LYS A 305 -3.19 11.70 16.72
C LYS A 305 -3.40 12.60 15.52
N GLU A 306 -3.22 13.90 15.71
CA GLU A 306 -3.41 14.92 14.68
C GLU A 306 -2.41 14.69 13.55
N GLN A 307 -1.13 14.46 13.88
CA GLN A 307 -0.10 14.14 12.90
C GLN A 307 -0.44 12.89 12.08
N LEU A 308 -0.93 11.83 12.74
CA LEU A 308 -1.34 10.61 12.06
C LEU A 308 -2.49 10.87 11.08
N LEU A 309 -3.55 11.53 11.55
CA LEU A 309 -4.73 11.81 10.72
C LEU A 309 -4.37 12.70 9.52
N ASP A 310 -3.55 13.73 9.72
CA ASP A 310 -3.11 14.64 8.64
C ASP A 310 -2.27 13.92 7.57
N LEU A 311 -1.42 12.96 7.97
CA LEU A 311 -0.60 12.20 7.02
C LEU A 311 -1.43 11.19 6.24
N ILE A 312 -2.32 10.44 6.88
CA ILE A 312 -3.12 9.42 6.19
C ILE A 312 -4.14 10.02 5.22
N GLU A 313 -4.55 11.29 5.41
CA GLU A 313 -5.40 11.99 4.45
C GLU A 313 -4.79 12.01 3.04
N LYS A 314 -3.46 12.12 2.95
CA LYS A 314 -2.70 12.13 1.70
C LYS A 314 -2.60 10.69 1.14
N PRO A 315 -3.15 10.40 -0.06
CA PRO A 315 -3.27 9.04 -0.59
C PRO A 315 -1.95 8.30 -0.80
N ASP A 316 -0.89 9.04 -1.14
CA ASP A 316 0.41 8.46 -1.49
C ASP A 316 1.38 8.34 -0.30
N ILE A 317 0.93 8.70 0.91
CA ILE A 317 1.77 8.65 2.12
C ILE A 317 1.44 7.40 2.93
N ASN A 318 2.42 6.52 3.12
CA ASN A 318 2.36 5.48 4.15
C ASN A 318 2.92 6.02 5.46
N VAL A 319 2.44 5.50 6.59
CA VAL A 319 2.83 6.00 7.92
C VAL A 319 3.37 4.88 8.80
N VAL A 320 4.43 5.16 9.55
CA VAL A 320 4.94 4.32 10.65
C VAL A 320 4.82 5.11 11.93
N VAL A 321 3.98 4.65 12.85
CA VAL A 321 3.80 5.23 14.19
C VAL A 321 4.77 4.52 15.14
N ASN A 322 5.86 5.19 15.47
CA ASN A 322 6.89 4.69 16.37
C ASN A 322 6.50 4.99 17.83
N GLY A 323 6.36 3.94 18.63
CA GLY A 323 5.98 4.01 20.04
C GLY A 323 7.13 3.89 21.04
N LEU A 324 8.40 4.07 20.63
CA LEU A 324 9.57 3.91 21.49
C LEU A 324 9.57 4.83 22.72
N SER A 325 9.13 6.08 22.55
CA SER A 325 9.00 7.04 23.65
C SER A 325 7.82 6.77 24.59
N LEU A 326 6.90 5.86 24.24
CA LEU A 326 5.74 5.48 25.06
C LEU A 326 6.07 4.30 25.98
N ARG A 327 5.72 4.43 27.27
CA ARG A 327 5.88 3.35 28.24
C ARG A 327 4.94 2.20 27.92
N VAL A 328 5.31 0.96 28.28
CA VAL A 328 4.54 -0.25 27.97
C VAL A 328 3.08 -0.17 28.40
N ASN A 329 2.81 0.46 29.55
CA ASN A 329 1.47 0.65 30.09
C ASN A 329 0.66 1.78 29.42
N GLU A 330 1.31 2.73 28.72
CA GLU A 330 0.67 3.84 28.02
C GLU A 330 0.26 3.48 26.59
N ARG A 331 0.97 2.51 25.97
CA ARG A 331 0.74 2.08 24.58
C ARG A 331 -0.71 1.64 24.28
N PRO A 332 -1.38 0.83 25.14
CA PRO A 332 -2.78 0.49 24.91
C PRO A 332 -3.72 1.71 24.89
N ASP A 333 -3.51 2.68 25.79
CA ASP A 333 -4.36 3.88 25.88
C ASP A 333 -4.17 4.79 24.68
N PHE A 334 -2.93 5.01 24.28
CA PHE A 334 -2.59 5.75 23.07
C PHE A 334 -3.24 5.11 21.84
N PHE A 335 -3.10 3.79 21.67
CA PHE A 335 -3.69 3.08 20.54
C PHE A 335 -5.22 3.15 20.54
N ALA A 336 -5.85 2.98 21.71
CA ALA A 336 -7.31 3.07 21.86
C ALA A 336 -7.85 4.47 21.50
N ASP A 337 -7.13 5.56 21.80
CA ASP A 337 -7.54 6.91 21.42
C ASP A 337 -7.44 7.18 19.91
N LEU A 338 -6.49 6.55 19.21
CA LEU A 338 -6.32 6.71 17.76
C LEU A 338 -7.40 5.99 16.93
N LEU A 339 -7.83 4.80 17.39
CA LEU A 339 -8.68 3.90 16.62
C LEU A 339 -10.04 4.48 16.18
N PRO A 340 -10.77 5.31 16.96
CA PRO A 340 -12.02 5.91 16.51
C PRO A 340 -11.83 6.85 15.30
N GLY A 341 -10.78 7.69 15.33
CA GLY A 341 -10.46 8.61 14.24
C GLY A 341 -10.08 7.86 12.97
N LEU A 342 -9.22 6.85 13.12
CA LEU A 342 -8.79 5.97 12.03
C LEU A 342 -9.93 5.13 11.46
N GLY A 343 -10.80 4.60 12.31
CA GLY A 343 -11.99 3.85 11.92
C GLY A 343 -12.96 4.70 11.11
N ASN A 344 -13.26 5.92 11.57
CA ASN A 344 -14.10 6.87 10.83
C ASN A 344 -13.47 7.29 9.50
N PHE A 345 -12.14 7.45 9.45
CA PHE A 345 -11.43 7.72 8.20
C PHE A 345 -11.57 6.54 7.22
N ARG A 346 -11.22 5.31 7.65
CA ARG A 346 -11.35 4.08 6.84
C ARG A 346 -12.79 3.83 6.38
N TYR A 347 -13.80 4.10 7.20
CA TYR A 347 -15.19 3.96 6.79
C TYR A 347 -15.56 4.86 5.60
N ARG A 348 -15.02 6.10 5.57
CA ARG A 348 -15.31 7.09 4.52
C ARG A 348 -14.44 6.93 3.28
N THR A 349 -13.19 6.50 3.43
CA THR A 349 -12.19 6.53 2.35
C THR A 349 -11.66 5.15 1.96
N ALA A 350 -11.99 4.10 2.72
CA ALA A 350 -11.38 2.78 2.67
C ALA A 350 -9.84 2.77 2.86
N ARG A 351 -9.30 3.87 3.38
CA ARG A 351 -7.87 4.10 3.60
C ARG A 351 -7.55 4.38 5.08
N PRO A 352 -6.33 4.08 5.56
CA PRO A 352 -5.35 3.23 4.90
C PRO A 352 -5.93 1.82 4.66
N HIS A 353 -5.50 1.19 3.58
CA HIS A 353 -6.03 -0.12 3.17
C HIS A 353 -5.58 -1.21 4.13
N PHE A 354 -4.37 -1.08 4.69
CA PHE A 354 -3.82 -2.00 5.67
C PHE A 354 -3.41 -1.28 6.96
N LEU A 355 -3.82 -1.85 8.09
CA LEU A 355 -3.23 -1.57 9.39
C LEU A 355 -2.27 -2.70 9.75
N VAL A 356 -1.00 -2.39 10.01
CA VAL A 356 -0.03 -3.35 10.52
C VAL A 356 0.23 -3.02 11.97
N ILE A 357 -0.06 -3.94 12.88
CA ILE A 357 0.04 -3.75 14.32
C ILE A 357 1.16 -4.68 14.78
N ASP A 358 2.36 -4.14 14.93
CA ASP A 358 3.48 -4.90 15.47
C ASP A 358 3.42 -5.00 16.98
N GLU A 359 3.94 -6.11 17.50
CA GLU A 359 3.79 -6.55 18.88
C GLU A 359 2.39 -6.29 19.45
N ALA A 360 1.37 -6.76 18.72
CA ALA A 360 -0.04 -6.49 18.96
C ALA A 360 -0.51 -6.81 20.38
N HIS A 361 0.21 -7.68 21.11
CA HIS A 361 -0.06 -7.97 22.51
C HIS A 361 0.19 -6.77 23.46
N HIS A 362 1.00 -5.79 23.05
CA HIS A 362 1.19 -4.52 23.76
C HIS A 362 0.12 -3.47 23.45
N LEU A 363 -0.57 -3.58 22.32
CA LEU A 363 -1.57 -2.60 21.86
C LEU A 363 -3.01 -3.07 22.11
N LEU A 364 -3.23 -4.38 22.09
CA LEU A 364 -4.53 -5.03 22.25
C LEU A 364 -4.48 -6.13 23.32
N PRO A 365 -4.15 -5.82 24.58
CA PRO A 365 -3.95 -6.83 25.62
C PRO A 365 -5.26 -7.52 26.03
N LYS A 366 -5.18 -8.81 26.37
CA LYS A 366 -6.33 -9.66 26.75
C LYS A 366 -7.16 -9.17 27.93
N ARG A 367 -6.56 -8.41 28.86
CA ARG A 367 -7.24 -7.94 30.09
C ARG A 367 -8.10 -6.69 29.89
N ARG A 368 -8.11 -6.10 28.69
CA ARG A 368 -8.83 -4.85 28.41
C ARG A 368 -10.02 -5.14 27.50
N ASP A 369 -11.23 -5.01 28.05
CA ASP A 369 -12.47 -5.01 27.28
C ASP A 369 -12.72 -3.60 26.72
N ASP A 370 -12.12 -3.29 25.57
CA ASP A 370 -12.42 -2.06 24.81
C ASP A 370 -13.14 -2.42 23.51
N THR A 371 -14.48 -2.52 23.61
CA THR A 371 -15.34 -2.85 22.47
C THR A 371 -15.17 -1.86 21.31
N ARG A 372 -14.84 -0.58 21.59
CA ARG A 372 -14.66 0.43 20.53
C ARG A 372 -13.40 0.17 19.72
N ALA A 373 -12.31 -0.21 20.38
CA ALA A 373 -11.08 -0.61 19.70
C ALA A 373 -11.32 -1.81 18.77
N VAL A 374 -12.06 -2.82 19.25
CA VAL A 374 -12.41 -4.02 18.46
C VAL A 374 -13.26 -3.67 17.24
N LEU A 375 -14.29 -2.84 17.39
CA LEU A 375 -15.15 -2.41 16.28
C LEU A 375 -14.36 -1.70 15.17
N SER A 376 -13.35 -0.89 15.53
CA SER A 376 -12.48 -0.25 14.52
C SER A 376 -11.61 -1.25 13.74
N LEU A 377 -11.33 -2.43 14.30
CA LEU A 377 -10.56 -3.50 13.65
C LEU A 377 -11.43 -4.41 12.78
N GLU A 378 -12.76 -4.36 12.90
CA GLU A 378 -13.69 -5.06 11.99
C GLU A 378 -13.59 -4.54 10.55
N LEU A 379 -13.01 -3.35 10.37
CA LEU A 379 -12.79 -2.79 9.04
C LEU A 379 -11.71 -3.58 8.28
N PRO A 380 -11.92 -3.87 6.98
CA PRO A 380 -11.12 -4.86 6.26
C PRO A 380 -9.66 -4.44 6.03
N GLY A 381 -8.70 -5.36 6.25
CA GLY A 381 -7.28 -5.12 5.99
C GLY A 381 -6.49 -4.77 7.26
N THR A 382 -6.21 -5.79 8.07
CA THR A 382 -5.48 -5.65 9.33
C THR A 382 -4.48 -6.80 9.48
N ILE A 383 -3.25 -6.52 9.90
CA ILE A 383 -2.21 -7.50 10.19
C ILE A 383 -1.80 -7.34 11.65
N LEU A 384 -2.00 -8.38 12.44
CA LEU A 384 -1.57 -8.48 13.83
C LEU A 384 -0.27 -9.29 13.86
N ILE A 385 0.81 -8.71 14.38
CA ILE A 385 2.09 -9.40 14.53
C ILE A 385 2.37 -9.58 16.02
N THR A 386 2.77 -10.78 16.45
CA THR A 386 3.05 -11.03 17.87
C THR A 386 3.94 -12.24 18.10
N VAL A 387 4.65 -12.24 19.23
CA VAL A 387 5.25 -13.44 19.83
C VAL A 387 4.28 -14.20 20.77
N HIS A 388 3.23 -13.56 21.25
CA HIS A 388 2.30 -14.04 22.28
C HIS A 388 0.83 -13.92 21.83
N PRO A 389 0.32 -14.84 20.99
CA PRO A 389 -1.08 -14.83 20.59
C PRO A 389 -2.05 -14.88 21.78
N GLU A 390 -1.74 -15.65 22.83
CA GLU A 390 -2.51 -15.79 24.06
C GLU A 390 -2.67 -14.51 24.88
N ALA A 391 -1.85 -13.50 24.61
CA ALA A 391 -1.87 -12.21 25.31
C ALA A 391 -2.72 -11.16 24.58
N ILE A 392 -3.21 -11.44 23.36
CA ILE A 392 -4.08 -10.55 22.58
C ILE A 392 -5.54 -10.73 23.05
N SER A 393 -6.33 -9.66 22.96
CA SER A 393 -7.79 -9.69 23.12
C SER A 393 -8.43 -10.82 22.31
N THR A 394 -9.25 -11.64 22.97
CA THR A 394 -9.97 -12.75 22.34
C THR A 394 -10.89 -12.27 21.22
N ASP A 395 -11.51 -11.10 21.37
CA ASP A 395 -12.40 -10.55 20.34
C ASP A 395 -11.61 -10.09 19.11
N ALA A 396 -10.43 -9.50 19.28
CA ALA A 396 -9.54 -9.20 18.16
C ALA A 396 -9.08 -10.47 17.43
N LEU A 397 -8.77 -11.55 18.16
CA LEU A 397 -8.39 -12.84 17.57
C LEU A 397 -9.54 -13.49 16.79
N ARG A 398 -10.80 -13.32 17.23
CA ARG A 398 -11.98 -13.86 16.52
C ARG A 398 -12.20 -13.23 15.15
N LEU A 399 -11.68 -12.01 14.92
CA LEU A 399 -11.73 -11.35 13.61
C LEU A 399 -10.73 -11.95 12.61
N VAL A 400 -9.74 -12.73 13.06
CA VAL A 400 -8.68 -13.27 12.20
C VAL A 400 -9.22 -14.26 11.16
N THR A 401 -9.01 -13.92 9.90
CA THR A 401 -9.41 -14.70 8.72
C THR A 401 -8.27 -15.56 8.15
N ALA A 402 -7.03 -15.25 8.52
CA ALA A 402 -5.83 -15.97 8.09
C ALA A 402 -4.75 -15.95 9.17
N VAL A 403 -4.07 -17.08 9.37
CA VAL A 403 -2.95 -17.24 10.30
C VAL A 403 -1.70 -17.60 9.51
N ILE A 404 -0.61 -16.89 9.77
CA ILE A 404 0.74 -17.17 9.28
C ILE A 404 1.61 -17.46 10.50
N ALA A 405 1.97 -18.72 10.68
CA ALA A 405 2.78 -19.18 11.81
C ALA A 405 4.21 -19.51 11.36
N LEU A 406 5.19 -18.91 12.03
CA LEU A 406 6.62 -18.98 11.66
C LEU A 406 7.42 -19.86 12.62
N GLY A 407 8.45 -20.50 12.06
CA GLY A 407 9.48 -21.20 12.81
C GLY A 407 9.06 -22.52 13.47
N PRO A 408 9.93 -23.07 14.36
CA PRO A 408 9.72 -24.39 14.97
C PRO A 408 8.44 -24.50 15.79
N LYS A 409 8.00 -23.39 16.40
CA LYS A 409 6.79 -23.32 17.24
C LYS A 409 5.50 -23.03 16.45
N ALA A 410 5.52 -23.01 15.11
CA ALA A 410 4.36 -22.69 14.29
C ALA A 410 3.10 -23.53 14.60
N LYS A 411 3.26 -24.81 14.93
CA LYS A 411 2.15 -25.67 15.37
C LYS A 411 1.52 -25.22 16.69
N SER A 412 2.37 -24.79 17.63
CA SER A 412 1.91 -24.28 18.92
C SER A 412 1.12 -22.99 18.72
N VAL A 413 1.60 -22.09 17.86
CA VAL A 413 0.89 -20.84 17.51
C VAL A 413 -0.54 -21.11 17.04
N ILE A 414 -0.72 -22.05 16.09
CA ILE A 414 -2.07 -22.40 15.60
C ILE A 414 -2.92 -23.01 16.73
N LYS A 415 -2.36 -23.90 17.55
CA LYS A 415 -3.09 -24.50 18.69
C LYS A 415 -3.54 -23.44 19.70
N THR A 416 -2.65 -22.53 20.08
CA THR A 416 -2.95 -21.42 20.99
C THR A 416 -4.07 -20.54 20.40
N PHE A 417 -3.95 -20.15 19.13
CA PHE A 417 -5.01 -19.40 18.45
C PHE A 417 -6.37 -20.12 18.50
N CYS A 418 -6.39 -21.42 18.24
CA CYS A 418 -7.61 -22.24 18.30
C CYS A 418 -8.21 -22.29 19.71
N GLN A 419 -7.37 -22.44 20.74
CA GLN A 419 -7.79 -22.44 22.14
C GLN A 419 -8.42 -21.10 22.54
N GLU A 420 -7.78 -19.99 22.15
CA GLU A 420 -8.26 -18.65 22.48
C GLU A 420 -9.56 -18.29 21.75
N THR A 421 -9.71 -18.70 20.49
CA THR A 421 -10.89 -18.39 19.67
C THR A 421 -12.04 -19.38 19.82
N GLY A 422 -11.78 -20.58 20.37
CA GLY A 422 -12.74 -21.69 20.43
C GLY A 422 -12.91 -22.46 19.11
N ILE A 423 -12.06 -22.20 18.10
CA ILE A 423 -12.08 -22.90 16.81
C ILE A 423 -11.44 -24.29 16.97
N GLU A 424 -12.00 -25.31 16.31
CA GLU A 424 -11.40 -26.66 16.34
C GLU A 424 -10.02 -26.67 15.66
N ALA A 425 -9.00 -27.14 16.39
CA ALA A 425 -7.64 -27.18 15.88
C ALA A 425 -7.47 -28.22 14.74
N PRO A 426 -6.74 -27.89 13.65
CA PRO A 426 -6.45 -28.84 12.59
C PRO A 426 -5.72 -30.09 13.10
N LYS A 427 -6.25 -31.29 12.80
CA LYS A 427 -5.68 -32.57 13.25
C LYS A 427 -4.28 -32.85 12.69
N GLN A 428 -3.98 -32.38 11.48
CA GLN A 428 -2.71 -32.61 10.79
C GLN A 428 -2.07 -31.28 10.41
N MET A 429 -0.82 -31.09 10.86
CA MET A 429 0.00 -29.92 10.57
C MET A 429 1.44 -30.35 10.29
N SER A 430 2.05 -29.78 9.26
CA SER A 430 3.50 -29.86 9.03
C SER A 430 4.23 -28.81 9.87
N SER A 431 5.48 -29.10 10.26
CA SER A 431 6.36 -28.07 10.81
C SER A 431 7.10 -27.41 9.66
N PRO A 432 7.01 -26.08 9.48
CA PRO A 432 7.81 -25.40 8.48
C PRO A 432 9.32 -25.54 8.82
N LYS A 433 10.17 -25.59 7.78
CA LYS A 433 11.63 -25.61 7.88
C LYS A 433 12.20 -24.44 7.07
N GLY A 434 13.31 -23.87 7.54
CA GLY A 434 14.00 -22.77 6.86
C GLY A 434 13.13 -21.52 6.74
N ASP A 435 13.06 -20.98 5.54
CA ASP A 435 12.31 -19.78 5.13
C ASP A 435 10.79 -20.01 4.94
N ARG A 436 10.31 -21.22 5.18
CA ARG A 436 8.91 -21.58 4.97
C ARG A 436 8.05 -21.16 6.15
N VAL A 437 6.78 -20.87 5.87
CA VAL A 437 5.79 -20.52 6.88
C VAL A 437 4.58 -21.46 6.79
N LEU A 438 3.85 -21.60 7.90
CA LEU A 438 2.60 -22.34 7.93
C LEU A 438 1.44 -21.37 7.77
N PHE A 439 0.74 -21.44 6.64
CA PHE A 439 -0.40 -20.59 6.31
C PHE A 439 -1.72 -21.36 6.49
N TRP A 440 -2.69 -20.74 7.15
CA TRP A 440 -4.00 -21.34 7.39
C TRP A 440 -5.12 -20.32 7.34
N ARG A 441 -6.30 -20.73 6.87
CA ARG A 441 -7.53 -19.93 6.93
C ARG A 441 -8.52 -20.65 7.84
N PRO A 442 -8.77 -20.16 9.07
CA PRO A 442 -9.59 -20.85 10.07
C PRO A 442 -11.01 -21.15 9.59
N GLN A 443 -11.62 -20.22 8.85
CA GLN A 443 -12.97 -20.38 8.30
C GLN A 443 -13.03 -21.33 7.09
N GLY A 444 -11.89 -21.74 6.54
CA GLY A 444 -11.82 -22.62 5.39
C GLY A 444 -11.74 -24.11 5.79
N LYS A 445 -12.34 -24.99 4.99
CA LYS A 445 -12.19 -26.46 5.16
C LYS A 445 -10.79 -26.99 4.85
N LYS A 446 -9.85 -26.13 4.45
CA LYS A 446 -8.51 -26.52 4.01
C LYS A 446 -7.57 -26.64 5.21
N LYS A 447 -6.74 -27.68 5.19
CA LYS A 447 -5.66 -27.88 6.17
C LYS A 447 -4.61 -26.77 6.04
N PRO A 448 -3.88 -26.44 7.13
CA PRO A 448 -2.70 -25.58 7.06
C PRO A 448 -1.72 -26.05 5.99
N ALA A 449 -1.20 -25.11 5.20
CA ALA A 449 -0.29 -25.37 4.10
C ALA A 449 1.09 -24.74 4.38
N THR A 450 2.16 -25.47 4.07
CA THR A 450 3.52 -24.92 4.15
C THR A 450 3.89 -24.23 2.85
N ILE A 451 4.09 -22.92 2.91
CA ILE A 451 4.44 -22.09 1.75
C ILE A 451 5.85 -21.51 1.92
N LYS A 452 6.57 -21.32 0.82
CA LYS A 452 7.76 -20.47 0.81
C LYS A 452 7.27 -19.02 0.72
N ALA A 453 7.53 -18.23 1.75
CA ALA A 453 7.08 -16.85 1.80
C ALA A 453 7.89 -15.98 0.82
N VAL A 454 7.30 -14.86 0.40
CA VAL A 454 8.04 -13.83 -0.35
C VAL A 454 9.14 -13.23 0.52
N GLU A 455 10.26 -12.91 -0.11
CA GLU A 455 11.39 -12.21 0.53
C GLU A 455 11.30 -10.71 0.25
N PRO A 456 11.70 -9.85 1.20
CA PRO A 456 11.74 -8.41 0.97
C PRO A 456 12.89 -8.05 0.03
N ARG A 457 12.71 -7.00 -0.78
CA ARG A 457 13.79 -6.41 -1.58
C ARG A 457 14.70 -5.54 -0.73
N GLN A 458 14.16 -4.95 0.34
CA GLN A 458 14.91 -4.16 1.29
C GLN A 458 15.32 -5.02 2.48
N SER A 459 16.60 -4.97 2.84
CA SER A 459 17.03 -5.44 4.16
C SER A 459 16.63 -4.39 5.20
N LEU A 460 15.63 -4.68 6.04
CA LEU A 460 15.42 -3.87 7.25
C LEU A 460 16.72 -3.85 8.06
N LYS A 461 17.19 -2.65 8.43
CA LYS A 461 18.37 -2.43 9.30
C LYS A 461 18.10 -2.81 10.77
N ARG A 462 17.30 -3.85 11.01
CA ARG A 462 16.72 -4.26 12.31
C ARG A 462 17.74 -4.72 13.36
N HIS A 463 19.00 -5.00 12.99
CA HIS A 463 20.02 -5.46 13.94
C HIS A 463 21.15 -4.46 14.18
N SER A 464 21.27 -3.43 13.35
CA SER A 464 22.48 -2.61 13.38
C SER A 464 22.45 -1.63 14.56
N ARG A 465 21.37 -0.85 14.74
CA ARG A 465 21.33 0.20 15.78
C ARG A 465 21.14 -0.30 17.22
N LYS A 466 20.36 -1.37 17.46
CA LYS A 466 20.16 -1.92 18.81
C LYS A 466 21.46 -2.43 19.45
N TYR A 467 22.34 -3.05 18.67
CA TYR A 467 23.66 -3.50 19.14
C TYR A 467 24.75 -2.44 18.97
N ALA A 468 24.50 -1.43 18.13
CA ALA A 468 25.41 -0.30 18.03
C ALA A 468 25.31 0.69 19.18
N GLU A 469 24.09 1.01 19.62
CA GLU A 469 23.84 2.01 20.65
C GLU A 469 23.26 1.42 21.96
N GLY A 470 22.52 0.30 21.90
CA GLY A 470 21.94 -0.35 23.09
C GLY A 470 22.93 -1.23 23.87
N GLN A 471 22.71 -1.44 25.18
CA GLN A 471 23.59 -2.24 26.04
C GLN A 471 23.44 -3.75 25.80
N LEU A 472 24.52 -4.41 25.37
CA LEU A 472 24.70 -5.87 25.40
C LEU A 472 24.92 -6.34 26.84
N ASP A 473 24.43 -7.54 27.16
CA ASP A 473 24.74 -8.22 28.40
C ASP A 473 26.24 -8.59 28.50
N GLU A 474 26.67 -9.11 29.64
CA GLU A 474 28.10 -9.47 29.84
C GLU A 474 28.57 -10.52 28.84
N ALA A 475 27.73 -11.50 28.51
CA ALA A 475 28.07 -12.55 27.55
C ALA A 475 28.15 -12.06 26.10
N GLY A 476 27.42 -10.98 25.75
CA GLY A 476 27.41 -10.40 24.41
C GLY A 476 28.40 -9.27 24.19
N SER A 477 29.01 -8.72 25.25
CA SER A 477 29.96 -7.60 25.16
C SER A 477 31.30 -8.03 24.56
N PHE A 478 31.98 -7.11 23.85
CA PHE A 478 33.37 -7.33 23.47
C PHE A 478 34.30 -6.95 24.63
N TYR A 479 35.35 -7.73 24.83
CA TYR A 479 36.37 -7.43 25.84
C TYR A 479 37.72 -7.31 25.15
N PHE A 480 38.33 -6.14 25.26
CA PHE A 480 39.70 -5.96 24.84
C PHE A 480 40.63 -6.50 25.92
N THR A 481 41.17 -7.69 25.65
CA THR A 481 42.14 -8.39 26.47
C THR A 481 43.50 -8.38 25.78
N GLY A 482 44.45 -7.65 26.36
CA GLY A 482 45.83 -7.67 25.86
C GLY A 482 46.50 -9.04 26.05
N PRO A 483 47.66 -9.27 25.39
CA PRO A 483 48.50 -10.44 25.66
C PRO A 483 48.76 -10.57 27.17
N ASP A 484 48.66 -11.79 27.70
CA ASP A 484 48.83 -12.10 29.14
C ASP A 484 47.81 -11.44 30.10
N ASN A 485 46.60 -11.12 29.62
CA ASN A 485 45.52 -10.52 30.44
C ASN A 485 45.86 -9.12 31.00
N ALA A 486 46.79 -8.40 30.37
CA ALA A 486 47.27 -7.09 30.82
C ALA A 486 46.20 -5.96 30.81
N MET A 487 45.05 -6.20 30.14
CA MET A 487 43.95 -5.24 30.01
C MET A 487 42.62 -6.00 29.98
N ASN A 488 41.54 -5.38 30.46
CA ASN A 488 40.18 -5.95 30.40
C ASN A 488 39.14 -4.82 30.29
N LEU A 489 39.03 -4.25 29.08
CA LEU A 489 38.09 -3.16 28.79
C LEU A 489 36.86 -3.71 28.09
N ARG A 490 35.68 -3.47 28.68
CA ARG A 490 34.39 -3.97 28.18
C ARG A 490 33.73 -2.95 27.25
N ALA A 491 33.54 -3.32 25.99
CA ALA A 491 32.66 -2.65 25.06
C ALA A 491 31.30 -3.34 24.99
N HIS A 492 30.30 -2.74 25.65
CA HIS A 492 28.95 -3.28 25.72
C HIS A 492 28.06 -2.92 24.51
N ASN A 493 28.59 -2.24 23.49
CA ASN A 493 27.92 -1.99 22.20
C ASN A 493 28.96 -1.57 21.14
N LEU A 494 28.54 -1.45 19.88
CA LEU A 494 29.44 -1.14 18.77
C LEU A 494 30.03 0.28 18.84
N MET A 495 29.29 1.26 19.36
CA MET A 495 29.79 2.64 19.46
C MET A 495 30.87 2.78 20.54
N ILE A 496 30.68 2.15 21.70
CA ILE A 496 31.70 2.05 22.74
C ILE A 496 32.91 1.25 22.23
N PHE A 497 32.70 0.20 21.43
CA PHE A 497 33.79 -0.52 20.77
C PHE A 497 34.63 0.41 19.90
N VAL A 498 34.00 1.24 19.04
CA VAL A 498 34.70 2.21 18.20
C VAL A 498 35.48 3.23 19.03
N GLN A 499 34.84 3.80 20.07
CA GLN A 499 35.48 4.78 20.95
C GLN A 499 36.69 4.19 21.69
N MET A 500 36.57 2.95 22.19
CA MET A 500 37.66 2.26 22.89
C MET A 500 38.80 1.88 21.94
N ALA A 501 38.46 1.38 20.75
CA ALA A 501 39.43 0.95 19.75
C ALA A 501 40.40 2.07 19.33
N GLU A 502 39.97 3.32 19.30
CA GLU A 502 40.85 4.46 19.02
C GLU A 502 41.94 4.64 20.08
N GLY A 503 41.66 4.30 21.34
CA GLY A 503 42.57 4.47 22.48
C GLY A 503 43.39 3.24 22.89
N ILE A 504 43.21 2.11 22.21
CA ILE A 504 43.87 0.84 22.57
C ILE A 504 45.28 0.74 22.00
N ASP A 505 46.20 0.07 22.71
CA ASP A 505 47.56 -0.13 22.23
C ASP A 505 47.63 -1.16 21.08
N ASP A 506 48.63 -1.02 20.22
CA ASP A 506 48.75 -1.86 19.03
C ASP A 506 48.92 -3.35 19.34
N LYS A 507 49.50 -3.73 20.48
CA LYS A 507 49.67 -5.15 20.82
C LYS A 507 48.34 -5.79 21.18
N THR A 508 47.48 -5.08 21.91
CA THR A 508 46.12 -5.53 22.24
C THR A 508 45.24 -5.59 20.99
N TRP A 509 45.33 -4.60 20.10
CA TRP A 509 44.59 -4.62 18.83
C TRP A 509 45.01 -5.81 17.95
N GLU A 510 46.32 -6.01 17.77
CA GLU A 510 46.89 -7.08 16.94
C GLU A 510 46.53 -8.47 17.51
N HIS A 511 46.48 -8.63 18.84
CA HIS A 511 46.12 -9.89 19.49
C HIS A 511 44.73 -10.39 19.06
N HIS A 512 43.73 -9.52 19.11
CA HIS A 512 42.36 -9.85 18.69
C HIS A 512 42.24 -9.95 17.18
N LEU A 513 42.92 -9.08 16.44
CA LEU A 513 42.94 -9.09 14.98
C LEU A 513 43.43 -10.44 14.43
N ARG A 514 44.51 -11.00 15.01
CA ARG A 514 45.07 -12.28 14.56
C ARG A 514 44.31 -13.50 15.06
N SER A 515 43.52 -13.34 16.12
CA SER A 515 42.62 -14.38 16.64
C SER A 515 41.29 -14.44 15.88
N GLY A 516 40.94 -13.38 15.16
CA GLY A 516 39.69 -13.30 14.38
C GLY A 516 38.49 -12.83 15.21
N ASP A 517 38.75 -12.28 16.39
CA ASP A 517 37.73 -12.02 17.41
C ASP A 517 36.76 -10.90 16.98
N TYR A 518 37.23 -9.93 16.18
CA TYR A 518 36.39 -8.83 15.72
C TYR A 518 35.34 -9.33 14.72
N SER A 519 35.75 -10.08 13.70
CA SER A 519 34.80 -10.62 12.72
C SER A 519 33.87 -11.67 13.33
N GLU A 520 34.32 -12.44 14.31
CA GLU A 520 33.48 -13.37 15.06
C GLU A 520 32.44 -12.62 15.89
N TRP A 521 32.85 -11.61 16.66
CA TRP A 521 31.94 -10.79 17.44
C TRP A 521 30.91 -10.05 16.57
N PHE A 522 31.34 -9.48 15.44
CA PHE A 522 30.43 -8.84 14.48
C PHE A 522 29.44 -9.83 13.87
N ARG A 523 29.85 -11.07 13.60
CA ARG A 523 29.00 -12.11 13.01
C ARG A 523 27.96 -12.63 14.00
N HIS A 524 28.37 -12.87 15.26
CA HIS A 524 27.57 -13.62 16.21
C HIS A 524 26.80 -12.73 17.19
N GLN A 525 27.40 -11.65 17.67
CA GLN A 525 26.78 -10.74 18.65
C GLN A 525 26.12 -9.53 17.97
N ILE A 526 26.84 -8.82 17.09
CA ILE A 526 26.26 -7.67 16.34
C ILE A 526 25.33 -8.15 15.21
N ARG A 527 25.52 -9.38 14.73
CA ARG A 527 24.75 -10.02 13.65
C ARG A 527 24.83 -9.29 12.30
N ASP A 528 25.95 -8.62 12.03
CA ASP A 528 26.25 -8.02 10.72
C ASP A 528 27.24 -8.90 9.96
N LYS A 529 26.70 -9.69 9.02
CA LYS A 529 27.50 -10.63 8.21
C LYS A 529 28.41 -9.92 7.22
N GLU A 530 28.03 -8.74 6.74
CA GLU A 530 28.83 -8.01 5.76
C GLU A 530 29.98 -7.28 6.44
N LEU A 531 29.71 -6.63 7.57
CA LEU A 531 30.77 -6.07 8.42
C LEU A 531 31.75 -7.16 8.84
N ALA A 532 31.26 -8.32 9.30
CA ALA A 532 32.11 -9.45 9.63
C ALA A 532 32.94 -9.96 8.44
N HIS A 533 32.40 -9.93 7.21
CA HIS A 533 33.14 -10.35 6.03
C HIS A 533 34.25 -9.37 5.67
N GLU A 534 33.96 -8.08 5.73
CA GLU A 534 34.91 -7.00 5.48
C GLU A 534 36.03 -6.95 6.54
N THR A 535 35.68 -7.08 7.81
CA THR A 535 36.64 -7.20 8.92
C THR A 535 37.51 -8.44 8.79
N LEU A 536 36.93 -9.59 8.39
CA LEU A 536 37.71 -10.82 8.18
C LEU A 536 38.77 -10.66 7.07
N ALA A 537 38.54 -9.80 6.07
CA ALA A 537 39.55 -9.50 5.06
C ALA A 537 40.75 -8.78 5.68
N ALA A 538 40.51 -7.81 6.57
CA ALA A 538 41.57 -7.11 7.31
C ALA A 538 42.30 -8.04 8.30
N GLU A 539 41.59 -8.95 8.98
CA GLU A 539 42.19 -9.93 9.91
C GLU A 539 43.14 -10.91 9.19
N LYS A 540 42.78 -11.33 7.97
CA LYS A 540 43.56 -12.28 7.16
C LYS A 540 44.76 -11.64 6.45
N ASP A 541 44.76 -10.32 6.27
CA ASP A 541 45.85 -9.63 5.62
C ASP A 541 47.01 -9.43 6.61
N LYS A 542 48.09 -10.18 6.40
CA LYS A 542 49.31 -10.13 7.22
C LYS A 542 50.22 -8.96 6.87
N THR A 543 49.91 -8.20 5.82
CA THR A 543 50.69 -7.05 5.39
C THR A 543 50.25 -5.75 6.05
N LEU A 544 49.03 -5.73 6.60
CA LEU A 544 48.50 -4.58 7.34
C LEU A 544 49.15 -4.46 8.71
N SER A 545 49.57 -3.24 9.03
CA SER A 545 49.92 -2.86 10.40
C SER A 545 48.69 -2.81 11.32
N ALA A 546 48.91 -2.81 12.64
CA ALA A 546 47.87 -2.62 13.63
C ALA A 546 47.08 -1.33 13.39
N GLN A 547 47.76 -0.24 12.99
CA GLN A 547 47.13 1.05 12.72
C GLN A 547 46.27 1.01 11.44
N GLU A 548 46.76 0.42 10.35
CA GLU A 548 46.02 0.34 9.09
C GLU A 548 44.80 -0.58 9.19
N SER A 549 44.97 -1.75 9.81
CA SER A 549 43.86 -2.68 10.05
C SER A 549 42.80 -2.08 10.97
N ARG A 550 43.21 -1.34 12.00
CA ARG A 550 42.30 -0.59 12.88
C ARG A 550 41.51 0.45 12.12
N GLN A 551 42.18 1.27 11.31
CA GLN A 551 41.51 2.28 10.50
C GLN A 551 40.48 1.66 9.55
N LEU A 552 40.83 0.58 8.86
CA LEU A 552 39.91 -0.14 7.96
C LEU A 552 38.68 -0.69 8.68
N VAL A 553 38.86 -1.31 9.86
CA VAL A 553 37.74 -1.85 10.64
C VAL A 553 36.86 -0.72 11.17
N LEU A 554 37.44 0.35 11.71
CA LEU A 554 36.67 1.49 12.23
C LEU A 554 35.94 2.25 11.12
N ASP A 555 36.54 2.41 9.94
CA ASP A 555 35.90 3.05 8.79
C ASP A 555 34.75 2.18 8.24
N ALA A 556 34.90 0.86 8.21
CA ALA A 556 33.83 -0.06 7.85
C ALA A 556 32.63 0.07 8.81
N VAL A 557 32.90 0.18 10.12
CA VAL A 557 31.87 0.43 11.14
C VAL A 557 31.24 1.81 10.96
N ARG A 558 32.02 2.89 10.86
CA ARG A 558 31.50 4.26 10.71
C ARG A 558 30.65 4.44 9.46
N ARG A 559 31.12 3.92 8.32
CA ARG A 559 30.37 3.97 7.06
C ARG A 559 29.00 3.28 7.17
N ARG A 560 28.90 2.18 7.93
CA ARG A 560 27.64 1.45 8.12
C ARG A 560 26.73 2.05 9.20
N TYR A 561 27.29 2.65 10.24
CA TYR A 561 26.55 2.96 11.47
C TYR A 561 26.54 4.44 11.87
N THR A 562 27.44 5.28 11.37
CA THR A 562 27.55 6.71 11.73
C THR A 562 27.36 7.67 10.55
N ALA A 563 27.16 7.18 9.32
CA ALA A 563 26.90 8.04 8.17
C ALA A 563 25.46 8.62 8.21
N PRO A 564 25.25 9.95 8.02
CA PRO A 564 23.93 10.50 7.77
C PRO A 564 23.37 9.89 6.49
N ALA A 565 22.05 9.67 6.45
CA ALA A 565 21.38 9.15 5.26
C ALA A 565 21.73 10.04 4.06
N THR A 566 22.53 9.53 3.12
CA THR A 566 22.82 10.23 1.88
C THR A 566 21.54 10.31 1.07
N THR A 567 21.13 11.54 0.78
CA THR A 567 20.08 11.90 -0.17
C THR A 567 20.32 11.12 -1.49
N PRO A 568 19.28 10.58 -2.15
CA PRO A 568 19.46 9.97 -3.46
C PRO A 568 20.05 11.02 -4.40
N THR A 569 21.14 10.68 -5.08
CA THR A 569 21.64 11.44 -6.23
C THR A 569 20.56 11.50 -7.30
N GLU A 570 20.31 12.71 -7.81
CA GLU A 570 19.30 13.08 -8.81
C GLU A 570 19.30 12.24 -10.08
#